data_AF-A0A9D2QM50-F1
#
_entry.id   AF-A0A9D2QM50-F1
#
_cell.length_a   1.000
_cell.length_b   1.000
_cell.length_c   1.000
_cell.angle_alpha   90.00
_cell.angle_beta   90.00
_cell.angle_gamma   90.00
#
_symmetry.space_group_name_H-M   'P 1'
#
loop_
_entity.id
_entity.type
_entity.pdbx_description
1 polymer ?
#
loop_
_entity_poly.entity_id
_entity_poly.type
_entity_poly.pdbx_seq_one_letter_code
_entity_poly.pdbx_strand_id
1 'polypeptide(L)'
;HFLHAASLSAEIKRFRMERLAELLDDNTGLFGVIHVIPANFTNPADYIPMCDSCKAGKIPLPEQLNNYIQGRMMPNVDGVWFPSEDGLRDFQLLRLFNNGTVELKYNLYLQEWRGEKYLASFEFLNAIGDIVEGTAEIYKALGRHSTMYICTSIIGCKGYWNFDNRSAAYPVASKVDRDRIFCTPIEVRDILDAENVDKMIEECKTMTRYALGMK
;
A
#
# COMPACT_ATOMS: atom_id res chain seq x y z
N HIS A 1 -24.07 15.83 1.79
CA HIS A 1 -22.77 15.30 1.31
C HIS A 1 -21.57 15.65 2.21
N PHE A 2 -21.44 16.87 2.77
CA PHE A 2 -20.28 17.22 3.63
C PHE A 2 -20.10 16.38 4.91
N LEU A 3 -21.17 16.03 5.62
CA LEU A 3 -21.08 15.25 6.87
C LEU A 3 -20.60 13.80 6.65
N HIS A 4 -20.98 13.19 5.53
CA HIS A 4 -20.57 11.83 5.18
C HIS A 4 -19.09 11.76 4.77
N ALA A 5 -18.61 12.77 4.04
CA ALA A 5 -17.20 12.87 3.65
C ALA A 5 -16.27 13.11 4.85
N ALA A 6 -16.70 13.93 5.81
CA ALA A 6 -15.97 14.15 7.06
C ALA A 6 -15.89 12.87 7.93
N SER A 7 -16.97 12.08 7.96
CA SER A 7 -17.00 10.78 8.64
C SER A 7 -16.03 9.79 7.99
N LEU A 8 -16.08 9.66 6.66
CA LEU A 8 -15.23 8.73 5.92
C LEU A 8 -13.74 9.05 6.05
N SER A 9 -13.36 10.32 5.96
CA SER A 9 -11.96 10.74 6.16
C SER A 9 -11.46 10.41 7.57
N ALA A 10 -12.30 10.59 8.59
CA ALA A 10 -11.96 10.22 9.97
C ALA A 10 -11.83 8.70 10.14
N GLU A 11 -12.71 7.92 9.51
CA GLU A 11 -12.64 6.45 9.51
C GLU A 11 -11.38 5.92 8.82
N ILE A 12 -11.05 6.44 7.63
CA ILE A 12 -9.81 6.09 6.91
C ILE A 12 -8.60 6.44 7.78
N LYS A 13 -8.57 7.63 8.38
CA LYS A 13 -7.48 8.04 9.26
C LYS A 13 -7.36 7.10 10.46
N ARG A 14 -8.47 6.77 11.12
CA ARG A 14 -8.49 5.84 12.26
C ARG A 14 -7.94 4.47 11.86
N PHE A 15 -8.47 3.89 10.78
CA PHE A 15 -8.01 2.61 10.26
C PHE A 15 -6.50 2.62 10.01
N ARG A 16 -5.99 3.63 9.28
CA ARG A 16 -4.56 3.76 9.00
C ARG A 16 -3.71 3.80 10.28
N MET A 17 -4.16 4.54 11.29
CA MET A 17 -3.42 4.68 12.56
C MET A 17 -3.43 3.39 13.38
N GLU A 18 -4.54 2.68 13.44
CA GLU A 18 -4.65 1.37 14.10
C GLU A 18 -3.73 0.34 13.42
N ARG A 19 -3.80 0.26 12.08
CA ARG A 19 -2.92 -0.59 11.28
C ARG A 19 -1.44 -0.29 11.52
N LEU A 20 -1.07 0.98 11.54
CA LEU A 20 0.32 1.38 11.78
C LEU A 20 0.79 1.07 13.20
N ALA A 21 -0.08 1.18 14.21
CA ALA A 21 0.25 0.81 15.58
C ALA A 21 0.62 -0.68 15.66
N GLU A 22 -0.21 -1.56 15.07
CA GLU A 22 0.08 -2.99 15.02
C GLU A 22 1.39 -3.30 14.27
N LEU A 23 1.62 -2.66 13.12
CA LEU A 23 2.84 -2.88 12.35
C LEU A 23 4.10 -2.41 13.10
N LEU A 24 3.98 -1.38 13.94
CA LEU A 24 5.09 -0.86 14.74
C LEU A 24 5.46 -1.76 15.92
N ASP A 25 4.48 -2.47 16.51
CA ASP A 25 4.75 -3.43 17.59
C ASP A 25 5.63 -4.59 17.09
N ASP A 26 5.46 -4.97 15.82
CA ASP A 26 6.19 -6.08 15.16
C ASP A 26 7.43 -5.62 14.36
N ASN A 27 7.68 -4.32 14.19
CA ASN A 27 8.76 -3.82 13.34
C ASN A 27 9.57 -2.68 13.98
N THR A 28 10.88 -2.86 14.05
CA THR A 28 11.83 -1.82 14.51
C THR A 28 12.53 -1.07 13.37
N GLY A 29 12.21 -1.40 12.11
CA GLY A 29 12.91 -0.91 10.91
C GLY A 29 12.17 0.17 10.12
N LEU A 30 12.80 0.63 9.04
CA LEU A 30 12.23 1.54 8.04
C LEU A 30 11.27 0.78 7.12
N PHE A 31 10.05 1.27 6.97
CA PHE A 31 9.07 0.68 6.06
C PHE A 31 8.07 1.66 5.49
N GLY A 32 7.50 1.28 4.35
CA GLY A 32 6.35 1.91 3.73
C GLY A 32 5.11 1.05 3.93
N VAL A 33 3.94 1.69 3.92
CA VAL A 33 2.64 1.02 3.91
C VAL A 33 1.79 1.62 2.80
N ILE A 34 1.21 0.76 1.99
CA ILE A 34 0.23 1.11 0.96
C ILE A 34 -1.10 0.50 1.39
N HIS A 35 -2.14 1.31 1.50
CA HIS A 35 -3.52 0.86 1.67
C HIS A 35 -4.35 1.25 0.45
N VAL A 36 -5.18 0.34 -0.04
CA VAL A 36 -6.26 0.63 -0.98
C VAL A 36 -7.57 0.33 -0.26
N ILE A 37 -8.29 1.38 0.12
CA ILE A 37 -9.42 1.30 1.07
C ILE A 37 -10.73 1.63 0.32
N PRO A 38 -11.71 0.72 0.27
CA PRO A 38 -13.04 1.02 -0.28
C PRO A 38 -13.78 2.09 0.53
N ALA A 39 -14.55 2.96 -0.13
CA ALA A 39 -15.33 4.01 0.54
C ALA A 39 -16.39 3.45 1.52
N ASN A 40 -16.77 2.19 1.36
CA ASN A 40 -17.76 1.47 2.15
C ASN A 40 -17.14 0.42 3.10
N PHE A 41 -15.83 0.47 3.37
CA PHE A 41 -15.14 -0.54 4.18
C PHE A 41 -15.66 -0.68 5.63
N THR A 42 -16.41 0.30 6.14
CA THR A 42 -17.03 0.24 7.46
C THR A 42 -18.43 -0.39 7.44
N ASN A 43 -19.02 -0.62 6.26
CA ASN A 43 -20.34 -1.21 6.10
C ASN A 43 -20.28 -2.76 6.17
N PRO A 44 -20.88 -3.40 7.19
CA PRO A 44 -20.87 -4.85 7.30
C PRO A 44 -21.54 -5.58 6.13
N ALA A 45 -22.47 -4.93 5.41
CA ALA A 45 -23.12 -5.52 4.24
C ALA A 45 -22.17 -5.73 3.06
N ASP A 46 -21.05 -5.01 3.03
CA ASP A 46 -20.05 -5.08 1.97
C ASP A 46 -18.95 -6.12 2.23
N TYR A 47 -19.09 -6.89 3.31
CA TYR A 47 -18.19 -7.97 3.70
C TYR A 47 -17.83 -8.91 2.53
N ILE A 48 -16.55 -9.24 2.44
CA ILE A 48 -15.97 -10.19 1.49
C ILE A 48 -15.32 -11.29 2.32
N PRO A 49 -15.75 -12.56 2.22
CA PRO A 49 -15.06 -13.67 2.90
C PRO A 49 -13.75 -13.97 2.15
N MET A 50 -12.71 -13.16 2.36
CA MET A 50 -11.48 -13.21 1.55
C MET A 50 -10.83 -14.60 1.60
N CYS A 51 -10.69 -15.19 2.79
CA CYS A 51 -10.09 -16.51 2.94
C CYS A 51 -10.85 -17.59 2.16
N ASP A 52 -12.17 -17.67 2.32
CA ASP A 52 -12.99 -18.68 1.63
C ASP A 52 -13.02 -18.45 0.12
N SER A 53 -13.03 -17.18 -0.29
CA SER A 53 -13.05 -16.79 -1.70
C SER A 53 -11.74 -17.13 -2.40
N CYS A 54 -10.59 -16.91 -1.74
CA CYS A 54 -9.29 -17.35 -2.23
C CYS A 54 -9.18 -18.88 -2.28
N LYS A 55 -9.60 -19.60 -1.22
CA LYS A 55 -9.58 -21.08 -1.19
C LYS A 55 -10.46 -21.71 -2.28
N ALA A 56 -11.60 -21.10 -2.56
CA ALA A 56 -12.52 -21.56 -3.60
C ALA A 56 -12.09 -21.15 -5.02
N GLY A 57 -10.98 -20.42 -5.17
CA GLY A 57 -10.50 -19.92 -6.47
C GLY A 57 -11.40 -18.85 -7.09
N LYS A 58 -12.27 -18.22 -6.31
CA LYS A 58 -13.19 -17.16 -6.78
C LYS A 58 -12.50 -15.80 -6.93
N ILE A 59 -11.45 -15.57 -6.12
CA ILE A 59 -10.57 -14.42 -6.26
C ILE A 59 -9.26 -14.95 -6.84
N PRO A 60 -8.92 -14.61 -8.11
CA PRO A 60 -7.61 -14.91 -8.64
C PRO A 60 -6.60 -14.06 -7.86
N LEU A 61 -5.47 -14.66 -7.46
CA LEU A 61 -4.31 -13.88 -7.02
C LEU A 61 -3.69 -13.28 -8.28
N PRO A 62 -3.79 -11.95 -8.50
CA PRO A 62 -3.36 -11.33 -9.75
C PRO A 62 -1.85 -11.41 -9.92
N GLU A 63 -1.39 -11.43 -11.17
CA GLU A 63 0.05 -11.50 -11.48
C GLU A 63 0.83 -10.32 -10.89
N GLN A 64 0.20 -9.15 -10.81
CA GLN A 64 0.74 -7.95 -10.17
C GLN A 64 1.13 -8.20 -8.71
N LEU A 65 0.41 -9.09 -8.02
CA LEU A 65 0.67 -9.42 -6.62
C LEU A 65 1.69 -10.54 -6.43
N ASN A 66 2.17 -11.18 -7.50
CA ASN A 66 3.07 -12.35 -7.43
C ASN A 66 4.34 -12.10 -6.59
N ASN A 67 4.86 -10.88 -6.62
CA ASN A 67 6.04 -10.50 -5.84
C ASN A 67 5.78 -10.44 -4.33
N TYR A 68 4.51 -10.38 -3.91
CA TYR A 68 4.07 -10.14 -2.52
C TYR A 68 3.34 -11.33 -1.90
N ILE A 69 3.16 -12.42 -2.64
CA ILE A 69 2.43 -13.64 -2.21
C ILE A 69 3.35 -14.86 -2.09
N GLN A 70 4.64 -14.66 -1.82
CA GLN A 70 5.65 -15.72 -1.90
C GLN A 70 5.55 -16.78 -0.78
N GLY A 71 4.96 -16.45 0.37
CA GLY A 71 4.72 -17.41 1.45
C GLY A 71 3.34 -18.06 1.39
N ARG A 72 3.05 -18.90 2.40
CA ARG A 72 1.74 -19.57 2.48
C ARG A 72 0.66 -18.56 2.84
N MET A 73 -0.49 -18.69 2.17
CA MET A 73 -1.69 -17.97 2.52
C MET A 73 -2.13 -18.33 3.95
N MET A 74 -2.11 -17.35 4.86
CA MET A 74 -2.49 -17.53 6.26
C MET A 74 -3.83 -16.85 6.55
N PRO A 75 -4.85 -17.57 7.03
CA PRO A 75 -6.11 -16.95 7.46
C PRO A 75 -5.95 -16.21 8.79
N ASN A 76 -6.73 -15.14 8.99
CA ASN A 76 -6.96 -14.54 10.30
C ASN A 76 -8.42 -14.04 10.43
N VAL A 77 -8.75 -13.44 11.58
CA VAL A 77 -10.12 -12.94 11.84
C VAL A 77 -10.54 -11.82 10.88
N ASP A 78 -9.57 -11.02 10.42
CA ASP A 78 -9.82 -9.84 9.59
C ASP A 78 -9.70 -10.11 8.09
N GLY A 79 -9.32 -11.33 7.68
CA GLY A 79 -9.14 -11.71 6.27
C GLY A 79 -8.03 -12.74 6.08
N VAL A 80 -7.08 -12.39 5.22
CA VAL A 80 -5.97 -13.27 4.84
C VAL A 80 -4.70 -12.47 4.64
N TRP A 81 -3.56 -13.07 4.98
CA TRP A 81 -2.26 -12.44 4.83
C TRP A 81 -1.22 -13.41 4.27
N PHE A 82 -0.21 -12.85 3.61
CA PHE A 82 0.87 -13.55 2.94
C PHE A 82 2.19 -13.10 3.57
N PRO A 83 2.72 -13.82 4.58
CA PRO A 83 4.04 -13.53 5.12
C PRO A 83 5.12 -13.86 4.09
N SER A 84 6.18 -13.06 4.03
CA SER A 84 7.41 -13.48 3.34
C SER A 84 8.11 -14.57 4.17
N GLU A 85 8.32 -15.76 3.60
CA GLU A 85 8.97 -16.90 4.27
C GLU A 85 10.45 -17.07 3.87
N ASP A 86 11.01 -16.19 3.04
CA ASP A 86 12.30 -16.45 2.37
C ASP A 86 13.55 -16.08 3.20
N GLY A 87 13.40 -15.48 4.38
CA GLY A 87 14.50 -15.09 5.28
C GLY A 87 15.53 -14.13 4.67
N LEU A 88 15.28 -13.64 3.44
CA LEU A 88 16.17 -12.77 2.66
C LEU A 88 15.47 -11.44 2.34
N ARG A 89 14.14 -11.47 2.16
CA ARG A 89 13.25 -10.32 1.99
C ARG A 89 12.40 -10.18 3.25
N ASP A 90 13.13 -10.08 4.34
CA ASP A 90 12.60 -9.77 5.66
C ASP A 90 11.57 -8.62 5.53
N PHE A 91 10.32 -8.98 5.85
CA PHE A 91 9.20 -8.09 6.15
C PHE A 91 8.46 -7.38 5.00
N GLN A 92 8.23 -8.02 3.84
CA GLN A 92 7.06 -7.66 3.02
C GLN A 92 5.82 -8.41 3.50
N LEU A 93 4.71 -7.71 3.60
CA LEU A 93 3.46 -8.28 4.11
C LEU A 93 2.26 -7.76 3.32
N LEU A 94 1.68 -8.64 2.50
CA LEU A 94 0.41 -8.39 1.85
C LEU A 94 -0.73 -8.91 2.74
N ARG A 95 -1.75 -8.08 2.96
CA ARG A 95 -3.01 -8.46 3.62
C ARG A 95 -4.20 -8.08 2.75
N LEU A 96 -5.15 -9.00 2.62
CA LEU A 96 -6.46 -8.77 2.03
C LEU A 96 -7.49 -8.87 3.16
N PHE A 97 -8.15 -7.76 3.46
CA PHE A 97 -9.12 -7.67 4.54
C PHE A 97 -10.52 -8.07 4.07
N ASN A 98 -11.31 -8.63 4.99
CA ASN A 98 -12.70 -8.98 4.74
C ASN A 98 -13.60 -7.75 4.51
N ASN A 99 -13.12 -6.55 4.84
CA ASN A 99 -13.78 -5.30 4.49
C ASN A 99 -13.43 -4.78 3.09
N GLY A 100 -12.66 -5.54 2.31
CA GLY A 100 -12.22 -5.18 0.96
C GLY A 100 -10.95 -4.34 0.88
N THR A 101 -10.38 -3.94 2.01
CA THR A 101 -9.10 -3.22 2.02
C THR A 101 -7.96 -4.15 1.61
N VAL A 102 -7.01 -3.61 0.84
CA VAL A 102 -5.72 -4.26 0.55
C VAL A 102 -4.62 -3.46 1.24
N GLU A 103 -3.73 -4.13 1.97
CA GLU A 103 -2.57 -3.55 2.65
C GLU A 103 -1.29 -4.22 2.18
N LEU A 104 -0.30 -3.43 1.78
CA LEU A 104 1.07 -3.88 1.63
C LEU A 104 1.95 -3.12 2.60
N LYS A 105 2.57 -3.83 3.55
CA LYS A 105 3.74 -3.33 4.26
C LYS A 105 4.98 -3.71 3.46
N TYR A 106 5.78 -2.71 3.11
CA TYR A 106 6.94 -2.85 2.25
C TYR A 106 8.21 -2.42 3.00
N ASN A 107 9.22 -3.29 3.08
CA ASN A 107 10.51 -2.91 3.64
C ASN A 107 11.20 -1.92 2.70
N LEU A 108 11.52 -0.73 3.21
CA LEU A 108 12.06 0.38 2.41
C LEU A 108 13.59 0.49 2.47
N TYR A 109 14.25 -0.40 3.21
CA TYR A 109 15.71 -0.41 3.28
C TYR A 109 16.31 -1.01 2.02
N LEU A 110 17.07 -0.21 1.27
CA LEU A 110 17.75 -0.66 0.06
C LEU A 110 19.19 -1.10 0.35
N GLN A 111 20.03 -0.14 0.75
CA GLN A 111 21.47 -0.32 0.82
C GLN A 111 22.13 0.80 1.63
N GLU A 112 23.22 0.47 2.30
CA GLU A 112 24.19 1.45 2.80
C GLU A 112 25.32 1.59 1.77
N TRP A 113 25.58 2.81 1.31
CA TRP A 113 26.67 3.10 0.39
C TRP A 113 27.53 4.23 0.94
N ARG A 114 28.84 3.95 1.11
CA ARG A 114 29.81 4.89 1.70
C ARG A 114 29.38 5.47 3.07
N GLY A 115 28.68 4.68 3.89
CA GLY A 115 28.19 5.11 5.21
C GLY A 115 26.87 5.89 5.18
N GLU A 116 26.30 6.11 3.99
CA GLU A 116 25.02 6.80 3.81
C GLU A 116 23.91 5.78 3.54
N LYS A 117 22.72 6.02 4.10
CA LYS A 117 21.58 5.12 4.01
C LYS A 117 20.59 5.59 2.94
N TYR A 118 20.14 4.68 2.09
CA TYR A 118 19.28 4.98 0.94
C TYR A 118 17.93 4.28 1.04
N LEU A 119 16.88 4.99 0.60
CA LEU A 119 15.53 4.44 0.48
C LEU A 119 15.40 3.61 -0.80
N ALA A 120 14.66 2.50 -0.73
CA ALA A 120 14.16 1.75 -1.89
C ALA A 120 12.95 2.45 -2.52
N SER A 121 13.07 3.76 -2.78
CA SER A 121 11.94 4.60 -3.20
C SER A 121 11.39 4.22 -4.57
N PHE A 122 12.24 3.78 -5.51
CA PHE A 122 11.80 3.36 -6.84
C PHE A 122 10.92 2.11 -6.77
N GLU A 123 11.39 1.08 -6.08
CA GLU A 123 10.66 -0.18 -5.91
C GLU A 123 9.34 0.03 -5.16
N PHE A 124 9.33 0.88 -4.13
CA PHE A 124 8.10 1.22 -3.41
C PHE A 124 7.10 1.97 -4.27
N LEU A 125 7.55 2.89 -5.12
CA LEU A 125 6.67 3.59 -6.06
C LEU A 125 6.05 2.63 -7.09
N ASN A 126 6.80 1.61 -7.54
CA ASN A 126 6.25 0.57 -8.41
C ASN A 126 5.23 -0.30 -7.66
N ALA A 127 5.51 -0.64 -6.40
CA ALA A 127 4.59 -1.40 -5.57
C ALA A 127 3.23 -0.70 -5.38
N ILE A 128 3.17 0.65 -5.42
CA ILE A 128 1.89 1.37 -5.44
C ILE A 128 1.04 0.95 -6.64
N GLY A 129 1.64 0.88 -7.85
CA GLY A 129 0.94 0.44 -9.06
C GLY A 129 0.46 -0.99 -8.93
N ASP A 130 1.37 -1.90 -8.57
CA ASP A 130 1.07 -3.32 -8.43
C ASP A 130 -0.10 -3.58 -7.47
N ILE A 131 -0.14 -2.88 -6.33
CA ILE A 131 -1.19 -3.05 -5.32
C ILE A 131 -2.52 -2.50 -5.81
N VAL A 132 -2.54 -1.35 -6.48
CA VAL A 132 -3.79 -0.76 -6.98
C VAL A 132 -4.35 -1.59 -8.15
N GLU A 133 -3.51 -1.96 -9.11
CA GLU A 133 -3.89 -2.81 -10.25
C GLU A 133 -4.32 -4.20 -9.79
N GLY A 134 -3.58 -4.81 -8.85
CA GLY A 134 -3.97 -6.07 -8.23
C GLY A 134 -5.31 -5.97 -7.50
N THR A 135 -5.58 -4.86 -6.81
CA THR A 135 -6.88 -4.62 -6.19
C THR A 135 -7.99 -4.51 -7.23
N ALA A 136 -7.74 -3.84 -8.37
CA ALA A 136 -8.69 -3.74 -9.47
C ALA A 136 -9.04 -5.11 -10.05
N GLU A 137 -8.06 -5.99 -10.28
CA GLU A 137 -8.31 -7.34 -10.79
C GLU A 137 -9.08 -8.22 -9.78
N ILE A 138 -8.82 -8.07 -8.47
CA ILE A 138 -9.64 -8.71 -7.42
C ILE A 138 -11.10 -8.23 -7.51
N TYR A 139 -11.33 -6.93 -7.60
CA TYR A 139 -12.67 -6.34 -7.64
C TYR A 139 -13.43 -6.67 -8.93
N LYS A 140 -12.70 -6.79 -10.05
CA LYS A 140 -13.22 -7.25 -11.33
C LYS A 140 -13.70 -8.70 -11.26
N ALA A 141 -12.92 -9.59 -10.64
CA ALA A 141 -13.32 -10.97 -10.40
C ALA A 141 -14.55 -11.08 -9.48
N LEU A 142 -14.67 -10.17 -8.52
CA LEU A 142 -15.85 -10.05 -7.65
C LEU A 142 -17.06 -9.40 -8.33
N GLY A 143 -16.89 -8.78 -9.51
CA GLY A 143 -17.94 -8.00 -10.19
C GLY A 143 -18.38 -6.77 -9.40
N ARG A 144 -17.47 -6.15 -8.63
CA ARG A 144 -17.79 -5.04 -7.72
C ARG A 144 -17.15 -3.73 -8.19
N HIS A 145 -17.97 -2.73 -8.46
CA HIS A 145 -17.52 -1.34 -8.61
C HIS A 145 -17.39 -0.69 -7.24
N SER A 146 -16.38 0.14 -7.04
CA SER A 146 -16.18 0.84 -5.77
C SER A 146 -15.30 2.06 -5.93
N THR A 147 -15.69 3.16 -5.28
CA THR A 147 -14.79 4.28 -5.00
C THR A 147 -13.79 3.84 -3.93
N MET A 148 -12.51 4.09 -4.16
CA MET A 148 -11.42 3.67 -3.26
C MET A 148 -10.45 4.80 -2.96
N TYR A 149 -9.70 4.63 -1.88
CA TYR A 149 -8.70 5.59 -1.43
C TYR A 149 -7.33 4.92 -1.32
N ILE A 150 -6.38 5.40 -2.13
CA ILE A 150 -4.98 4.98 -2.08
C ILE A 150 -4.28 5.81 -1.01
N CYS A 151 -3.76 5.15 0.02
CA CYS A 151 -3.07 5.79 1.13
C CYS A 151 -1.65 5.27 1.23
N THR A 152 -0.66 6.16 1.20
CA THR A 152 0.74 5.81 1.42
C THR A 152 1.25 6.42 2.73
N SER A 153 2.02 5.62 3.47
CA SER A 153 2.68 6.04 4.71
C SER A 153 4.11 5.53 4.72
N ILE A 154 5.06 6.31 5.22
CA ILE A 154 6.49 5.95 5.29
C ILE A 154 7.00 6.25 6.69
N ILE A 155 7.65 5.27 7.33
CA ILE A 155 8.01 5.29 8.74
C ILE A 155 9.50 4.98 8.91
N GLY A 156 10.18 5.70 9.82
CA GLY A 156 11.60 5.49 10.10
C GLY A 156 12.54 6.09 9.05
N CYS A 157 12.07 7.06 8.26
CA CYS A 157 12.76 7.53 7.05
C CYS A 157 13.68 8.73 7.26
N LYS A 158 13.71 9.33 8.46
CA LYS A 158 14.50 10.55 8.72
C LYS A 158 15.99 10.31 8.46
N GLY A 159 16.60 11.21 7.70
CA GLY A 159 18.04 11.18 7.41
C GLY A 159 18.46 10.21 6.31
N TYR A 160 17.52 9.41 5.77
CA TYR A 160 17.77 8.58 4.59
C TYR A 160 17.75 9.43 3.32
N TRP A 161 18.55 9.04 2.34
CA TRP A 161 18.56 9.64 1.02
C TRP A 161 17.48 9.06 0.12
N ASN A 162 16.78 9.96 -0.56
CA ASN A 162 15.89 9.62 -1.66
C ASN A 162 16.76 9.53 -2.91
N PHE A 163 17.16 8.32 -3.29
CA PHE A 163 18.03 8.12 -4.44
C PHE A 163 17.34 7.19 -5.42
N ASP A 164 17.36 7.59 -6.68
CA ASP A 164 17.01 6.75 -7.81
C ASP A 164 18.27 6.60 -8.66
N ASN A 165 18.95 5.44 -8.58
CA ASN A 165 20.11 5.15 -9.43
C ASN A 165 19.73 4.79 -10.87
N ARG A 166 18.43 4.65 -11.18
CA ARG A 166 17.92 4.22 -12.48
C ARG A 166 17.38 5.38 -13.31
N SER A 167 17.12 6.54 -12.73
CA SER A 167 16.73 7.74 -13.47
C SER A 167 17.95 8.50 -14.01
N ALA A 168 18.08 8.54 -15.34
CA ALA A 168 19.04 9.42 -16.03
C ALA A 168 18.70 10.93 -15.88
N ALA A 169 17.45 11.24 -15.51
CA ALA A 169 16.99 12.57 -15.15
C ALA A 169 17.02 12.69 -13.62
N TYR A 170 18.17 13.07 -13.07
CA TYR A 170 18.39 13.17 -11.63
C TYR A 170 17.35 14.06 -10.93
N PRO A 171 16.44 13.52 -10.08
CA PRO A 171 15.89 14.31 -9.00
C PRO A 171 17.08 14.69 -8.11
N VAL A 172 17.18 15.95 -7.69
CA VAL A 172 18.24 16.37 -6.77
C VAL A 172 18.12 15.51 -5.51
N ALA A 173 19.10 14.64 -5.27
CA ALA A 173 19.12 13.77 -4.10
C ALA A 173 18.97 14.62 -2.85
N SER A 174 18.03 14.27 -2.00
CA SER A 174 17.71 14.98 -0.76
C SER A 174 17.61 13.98 0.39
N LYS A 175 17.92 14.45 1.61
CA LYS A 175 17.68 13.69 2.82
C LYS A 175 16.29 13.99 3.33
N VAL A 176 15.55 12.96 3.73
CA VAL A 176 14.24 13.15 4.37
C VAL A 176 14.42 13.85 5.72
N ASP A 177 13.63 14.89 5.96
CA ASP A 177 13.70 15.74 7.16
C ASP A 177 12.84 15.24 8.34
N ARG A 178 11.89 14.34 8.08
CA ARG A 178 10.90 13.83 9.03
C ARG A 178 10.96 12.31 9.13
N ASP A 179 10.59 11.80 10.30
CA ASP A 179 10.62 10.36 10.60
C ASP A 179 9.42 9.61 10.01
N ARG A 180 8.26 10.27 10.01
CA ARG A 180 6.99 9.71 9.56
C ARG A 180 6.37 10.60 8.51
N ILE A 181 5.95 10.00 7.41
CA ILE A 181 5.24 10.64 6.31
C ILE A 181 3.89 9.97 6.18
N PHE A 182 2.83 10.78 6.16
CA PHE A 182 1.47 10.33 5.87
C PHE A 182 0.98 11.11 4.66
N CYS A 183 0.96 10.48 3.50
CA CYS A 183 0.43 11.12 2.31
C CYS A 183 -1.09 11.27 2.43
N THR A 184 -1.60 12.35 1.84
CA THR A 184 -3.04 12.57 1.66
C THR A 184 -3.61 11.41 0.83
N PRO A 185 -4.74 10.81 1.24
CA PRO A 185 -5.41 9.79 0.44
C PRO A 185 -5.77 10.30 -0.96
N ILE A 186 -5.52 9.49 -1.98
CA ILE A 186 -5.92 9.76 -3.38
C ILE A 186 -7.18 8.95 -3.70
N GLU A 187 -8.22 9.62 -4.18
CA GLU A 187 -9.50 8.98 -4.52
C GLU A 187 -9.48 8.40 -5.94
N VAL A 188 -9.74 7.11 -6.06
CA VAL A 188 -10.12 6.43 -7.31
C VAL A 188 -11.64 6.37 -7.33
N ARG A 189 -12.27 7.01 -8.31
CA ARG A 189 -13.74 7.12 -8.38
C ARG A 189 -14.40 5.76 -8.61
N ASP A 190 -13.77 4.95 -9.46
CA ASP A 190 -14.16 3.57 -9.72
C ASP A 190 -12.91 2.74 -9.97
N ILE A 191 -12.68 1.72 -9.13
CA ILE A 191 -11.54 0.81 -9.26
C ILE A 191 -11.56 -0.03 -10.54
N LEU A 192 -12.70 -0.12 -11.24
CA LEU A 192 -12.83 -0.84 -12.51
C LEU A 192 -12.66 0.05 -13.75
N ASP A 193 -12.52 1.37 -13.57
CA ASP A 193 -12.20 2.31 -14.63
C ASP A 193 -10.67 2.40 -14.79
N ALA A 194 -10.13 1.67 -15.77
CA ALA A 194 -8.69 1.56 -16.00
C ALA A 194 -8.02 2.93 -16.24
N GLU A 195 -8.65 3.84 -16.98
CA GLU A 195 -8.08 5.17 -17.23
C GLU A 195 -8.04 6.00 -15.95
N ASN A 196 -9.08 5.90 -15.10
CA ASN A 196 -9.08 6.55 -13.81
C ASN A 196 -8.03 5.95 -12.87
N VAL A 197 -7.91 4.62 -12.84
CA VAL A 197 -6.92 3.89 -12.03
C VAL A 197 -5.50 4.34 -12.38
N ASP A 198 -5.11 4.29 -13.66
CA ASP A 198 -3.77 4.66 -14.12
C ASP A 198 -3.41 6.10 -13.72
N LYS A 199 -4.36 7.01 -13.91
CA LYS A 199 -4.18 8.42 -13.56
C LYS A 199 -3.97 8.60 -12.05
N MET A 200 -4.76 7.92 -11.22
CA MET A 200 -4.67 8.04 -9.76
C MET A 200 -3.44 7.34 -9.18
N ILE A 201 -2.95 6.27 -9.82
CA ILE A 201 -1.65 5.66 -9.50
C ILE A 201 -0.53 6.69 -9.69
N GLU A 202 -0.48 7.37 -10.83
CA GLU A 202 0.56 8.38 -11.11
C GLU A 202 0.45 9.61 -10.19
N GLU A 203 -0.77 10.03 -9.85
CA GLU A 203 -1.00 11.08 -8.86
C GLU A 203 -0.48 10.67 -7.47
N CYS A 204 -0.76 9.43 -7.05
CA CYS A 204 -0.27 8.88 -5.78
C CYS A 204 1.26 8.77 -5.75
N LYS A 205 1.89 8.29 -6.82
CA LYS A 205 3.35 8.25 -6.97
C LYS A 205 3.95 9.65 -6.89
N THR A 206 3.36 10.62 -7.58
CA THR A 206 3.80 12.03 -7.58
C THR A 206 3.72 12.64 -6.19
N MET A 207 2.60 12.46 -5.48
CA MET A 207 2.45 12.94 -4.11
C MET A 207 3.45 12.28 -3.15
N THR A 208 3.72 10.99 -3.33
CA THR A 208 4.72 10.27 -2.53
C THR A 208 6.14 10.78 -2.79
N ARG A 209 6.50 11.06 -4.05
CA ARG A 209 7.79 11.70 -4.41
C ARG A 209 7.94 13.07 -3.74
N TYR A 210 6.92 13.92 -3.82
CA TYR A 210 6.95 15.24 -3.18
C TYR A 210 7.07 15.13 -1.66
N ALA A 211 6.36 14.20 -1.03
CA ALA A 211 6.43 13.99 0.41
C ALA A 211 7.81 13.52 0.88
N LEU A 212 8.53 12.77 0.04
CA LEU A 212 9.91 12.39 0.25
C LEU A 212 10.89 13.55 -0.01
N GLY A 213 10.49 14.58 -0.75
CA GLY A 213 11.37 15.68 -1.15
C GLY A 213 12.14 15.41 -2.44
N MET A 214 11.66 14.47 -3.26
CA MET A 214 12.15 14.23 -4.62
C MET A 214 11.53 15.30 -5.54
N LYS A 215 12.38 16.02 -6.30
CA LYS A 215 11.97 17.09 -7.22
C LYS A 215 12.08 16.65 -8.67
#